data_AF-A0AAU7DAY4-F1
#
_entry.id   AF-A0AAU7DAY4-F1
#
_cell.length_a   1.000
_cell.length_b   1.000
_cell.length_c   1.000
_cell.angle_alpha   90.00
_cell.angle_beta   90.00
_cell.angle_gamma   90.00
#
_symmetry.space_group_name_H-M   'P 1'
#
loop_
_entity.id
_entity.type
_entity.pdbx_description
1 polymer ?
#
loop_
_entity_poly.entity_id
_entity_poly.type
_entity_poly.pdbx_seq_one_letter_code
_entity_poly.pdbx_strand_id
1 'polypeptide(L)'
;MSAGVSVEFAAVVVDIREESRVAGRQRWQMALDRTEFRAGDMGALEAVAPSGTKLTVPVLGVVVDADGEVWHVVEKPLAAGTAVTGRVDTV
;
A
#
# COMPACT_ATOMS: atom_id res chain seq x y z
N MET A 1 -16.94 -11.85 -15.15
CA MET A 1 -15.80 -11.38 -14.35
C MET A 1 -14.74 -10.94 -15.33
N SER A 2 -14.80 -9.67 -15.74
CA SER A 2 -13.80 -9.11 -16.64
C SER A 2 -12.59 -8.76 -15.78
N ALA A 3 -11.45 -9.38 -16.05
CA ALA A 3 -10.19 -9.00 -15.40
C ALA A 3 -9.87 -7.57 -15.87
N GLY A 4 -10.11 -6.58 -15.01
CA GLY A 4 -9.59 -5.23 -15.19
C GLY A 4 -8.08 -5.31 -15.30
N VAL A 5 -7.49 -4.50 -16.18
CA VAL A 5 -6.04 -4.49 -16.41
C VAL A 5 -5.37 -3.84 -15.21
N SER A 6 -4.99 -4.64 -14.21
CA SER A 6 -4.22 -4.15 -13.06
C SER A 6 -2.79 -3.82 -13.48
N VAL A 7 -2.32 -2.62 -13.15
CA VAL A 7 -0.89 -2.29 -13.24
C VAL A 7 -0.18 -2.97 -12.07
N GLU A 8 0.83 -3.79 -12.36
CA GLU A 8 1.65 -4.45 -11.34
C GLU A 8 3.05 -3.82 -11.29
N PHE A 9 3.60 -3.65 -10.09
CA PHE A 9 4.96 -3.16 -9.88
C PHE A 9 5.59 -3.78 -8.63
N ALA A 10 6.92 -3.77 -8.55
CA ALA A 10 7.67 -4.20 -7.37
C ALA A 10 8.21 -2.99 -6.61
N ALA A 11 8.20 -3.05 -5.27
CA ALA A 11 8.68 -1.97 -4.41
C ALA A 11 9.12 -2.50 -3.03
N VAL A 12 9.64 -1.60 -2.21
CA VAL A 12 10.01 -1.85 -0.81
C VAL A 12 9.37 -0.79 0.07
N VAL A 13 8.83 -1.20 1.22
CA VAL A 13 8.33 -0.27 2.24
C VAL A 13 9.50 0.51 2.83
N VAL A 14 9.45 1.84 2.79
CA VAL A 14 10.51 2.69 3.31
C VAL A 14 10.13 3.38 4.62
N ASP A 15 8.84 3.69 4.82
CA ASP A 15 8.38 4.35 6.03
C ASP A 15 6.92 4.01 6.37
N ILE A 16 6.56 4.17 7.64
CA ILE A 16 5.22 3.93 8.17
C ILE A 16 4.92 4.97 9.26
N ARG A 17 3.75 5.58 9.19
CA ARG A 17 3.25 6.45 10.26
C ARG A 17 1.78 6.19 10.57
N GLU A 18 1.39 6.45 11.81
CA GLU A 18 -0.02 6.42 12.20
C GLU A 18 -0.75 7.61 11.57
N GLU A 19 -1.87 7.35 10.88
CA GLU A 19 -2.71 8.40 10.31
C GLU A 19 -3.79 8.82 11.30
N SER A 20 -4.58 7.84 11.76
CA SER A 20 -5.70 8.10 12.64
C SER A 20 -6.12 6.85 13.39
N ARG A 21 -6.81 7.05 14.51
CA ARG A 21 -7.50 6.00 15.24
C ARG A 21 -8.93 6.43 15.49
N VAL A 22 -9.86 5.87 14.72
CA VAL A 22 -11.29 6.22 14.78
C VAL A 22 -12.12 4.98 15.06
N ALA A 23 -12.97 5.03 16.09
CA ALA A 23 -13.88 3.94 16.46
C ALA A 23 -13.20 2.57 16.58
N GLY A 24 -11.97 2.54 17.12
CA GLY A 24 -11.20 1.30 17.31
C GLY A 24 -10.49 0.78 16.05
N ARG A 25 -10.67 1.42 14.88
CA ARG A 25 -9.91 1.12 13.67
C ARG A 25 -8.73 2.06 13.55
N GLN A 26 -7.54 1.47 13.48
CA GLN A 26 -6.31 2.21 13.26
C GLN A 26 -6.01 2.26 11.77
N ARG A 27 -5.72 3.45 11.26
CA ARG A 27 -5.26 3.70 9.91
C ARG A 27 -3.78 4.07 9.96
N TRP A 28 -3.05 3.52 9.01
CA TRP A 28 -1.63 3.72 8.84
C TRP A 28 -1.37 4.25 7.45
N GLN A 29 -0.37 5.10 7.33
CA GLN A 29 0.17 5.55 6.06
C GLN A 29 1.53 4.87 5.87
N MET A 30 1.73 4.31 4.67
CA MET A 30 2.94 3.58 4.32
C MET A 30 3.54 4.13 3.04
N ALA A 31 4.82 4.49 3.08
CA ALA A 31 5.58 4.98 1.93
C ALA A 31 6.38 3.84 1.30
N LEU A 32 6.58 3.92 -0.02
CA LEU A 32 7.33 2.94 -0.80
C LEU A 32 8.51 3.63 -1.52
N ASP A 33 9.59 2.91 -1.79
CA ASP A 33 10.73 3.44 -2.55
C ASP A 33 10.36 3.88 -3.98
N ARG A 34 9.30 3.27 -4.52
CA ARG A 34 8.67 3.60 -5.80
C ARG A 34 7.21 3.14 -5.78
N THR A 35 6.38 3.77 -6.61
CA THR A 35 4.98 3.37 -6.74
C THR A 35 4.39 3.78 -8.07
N GLU A 36 3.47 2.97 -8.59
CA GLU A 36 2.61 3.34 -9.73
C GLU A 36 1.25 3.88 -9.28
N PHE A 37 0.94 3.81 -7.97
CA PHE A 37 -0.27 4.41 -7.42
C PHE A 37 -0.21 5.94 -7.54
N ARG A 38 -1.35 6.54 -7.90
CA ARG A 38 -1.59 7.97 -7.89
C ARG A 38 -2.55 8.35 -6.79
N ALA A 39 -2.61 9.65 -6.44
CA ALA A 39 -3.54 10.15 -5.45
C ALA A 39 -4.99 9.71 -5.77
N GLY A 40 -5.66 9.10 -4.79
CA GLY A 40 -7.01 8.56 -4.94
C GLY A 40 -7.11 7.12 -5.45
N ASP A 41 -6.01 6.52 -5.94
CA ASP A 41 -6.02 5.14 -6.39
C ASP A 41 -6.25 4.17 -5.22
N MET A 42 -6.80 3.00 -5.57
CA MET A 42 -7.02 1.86 -4.68
C MET A 42 -6.37 0.61 -5.28
N GLY A 43 -6.18 -0.42 -4.45
CA GLY A 43 -5.60 -1.67 -4.89
C GLY A 43 -5.08 -2.51 -3.74
N ALA A 44 -3.99 -3.24 -3.98
CA ALA A 44 -3.38 -4.09 -2.95
C ALA A 44 -1.85 -4.14 -3.06
N LEU A 45 -1.23 -4.35 -1.90
CA LEU A 45 0.19 -4.70 -1.77
C LEU A 45 0.30 -6.14 -1.28
N GLU A 46 1.11 -6.94 -1.96
CA GLU A 46 1.35 -8.34 -1.61
C GLU A 46 2.78 -8.53 -1.16
N ALA A 47 2.99 -9.21 -0.03
CA ALA A 47 4.30 -9.60 0.47
C ALA A 47 4.35 -11.10 0.71
N VAL A 48 5.54 -11.68 0.65
CA VAL A 48 5.77 -13.08 1.03
C VAL A 48 6.62 -13.07 2.30
N ALA A 49 6.07 -13.57 3.39
CA ALA A 49 6.81 -13.73 4.63
C ALA A 49 7.92 -14.80 4.47
N PRO A 50 8.98 -14.80 5.30
CA PRO A 50 10.02 -15.83 5.25
C PRO A 50 9.51 -17.28 5.35
N SER A 51 8.34 -17.48 5.95
CA SER A 51 7.64 -18.78 6.02
C SER A 51 7.01 -19.23 4.70
N GLY A 52 7.02 -18.39 3.66
CA GLY A 52 6.28 -18.59 2.40
C GLY A 52 4.82 -18.13 2.46
N THR A 53 4.34 -17.63 3.61
CA THR A 53 2.96 -17.12 3.74
C THR A 53 2.81 -15.85 2.92
N LYS A 54 1.82 -15.83 2.01
CA LYS A 54 1.45 -14.63 1.27
C LYS A 54 0.57 -13.74 2.15
N LEU A 55 0.98 -12.49 2.32
CA LEU A 55 0.24 -11.44 2.98
C LEU A 55 -0.29 -10.50 1.91
N THR A 56 -1.58 -10.17 1.98
CA THR A 56 -2.21 -9.16 1.12
C THR A 56 -2.71 -8.02 2.00
N VAL A 57 -2.27 -6.80 1.69
CA VAL A 57 -2.65 -5.57 2.39
C VAL A 57 -3.44 -4.69 1.42
N PRO A 58 -4.75 -4.48 1.65
CA PRO A 58 -5.54 -3.57 0.84
C PRO A 58 -5.04 -2.12 0.99
N VAL A 59 -4.85 -1.44 -0.14
CA VAL A 59 -4.65 0.01 -0.22
C VAL A 59 -6.02 0.65 -0.35
N LEU A 60 -6.38 1.41 0.69
CA LEU A 60 -7.72 1.99 0.85
C LEU A 60 -7.83 3.39 0.24
N GLY A 61 -6.68 3.94 -0.16
CA GLY A 61 -6.53 5.24 -0.74
C GLY A 61 -5.06 5.63 -0.74
N VAL A 62 -4.71 6.58 -1.59
CA VAL A 62 -3.36 7.11 -1.74
C VAL A 62 -3.42 8.62 -1.61
N VAL A 63 -2.55 9.18 -0.79
CA VAL A 63 -2.44 10.63 -0.56
C VAL A 63 -1.02 11.07 -0.85
N VAL A 64 -0.88 12.32 -1.31
CA VAL A 64 0.41 12.97 -1.50
C VAL A 64 0.50 14.08 -0.47
N ASP A 65 1.58 14.13 0.30
CA ASP A 65 1.77 15.19 1.29
C ASP A 65 2.41 16.45 0.68
N ALA A 66 2.70 17.44 1.52
CA ALA A 66 3.22 18.73 1.09
C ALA A 66 4.62 18.65 0.44
N ASP A 67 5.40 17.62 0.76
CA ASP A 67 6.75 17.41 0.23
C ASP A 67 6.73 16.59 -1.07
N GLY A 68 5.54 16.13 -1.50
CA GLY A 68 5.36 15.31 -2.69
C GLY A 68 5.52 13.81 -2.42
N GLU A 69 5.66 13.39 -1.16
CA GLU A 69 5.79 11.99 -0.79
C GLU A 69 4.45 11.26 -0.92
N VAL A 70 4.47 10.04 -1.46
CA VAL A 70 3.27 9.24 -1.72
C VAL A 70 3.01 8.27 -0.58
N TRP A 71 1.87 8.44 0.09
CA TRP A 71 1.47 7.64 1.24
C TRP A 71 0.26 6.75 0.91
N HIS A 72 0.42 5.44 1.13
CA HIS A 72 -0.61 4.44 0.94
C HIS A 72 -1.35 4.20 2.26
N VAL A 73 -2.66 4.42 2.28
CA VAL A 73 -3.50 4.26 3.47
C VAL A 73 -3.92 2.80 3.62
N VAL A 74 -3.59 2.19 4.76
CA VAL A 74 -3.82 0.77 5.07
C VAL A 74 -4.30 0.57 6.51
N GLU A 75 -4.90 -0.59 6.82
CA GLU A 75 -5.26 -0.95 8.20
C GLU A 75 -4.14 -1.65 8.96
N LYS A 76 -3.32 -2.42 8.24
CA LYS A 76 -2.26 -3.26 8.82
C LYS A 76 -0.99 -3.04 7.99
N PRO A 77 -0.09 -2.14 8.40
CA PRO A 77 1.09 -1.83 7.62
C PRO A 77 2.05 -3.02 7.64
N LEU A 78 2.84 -3.12 6.57
CA LEU A 78 3.99 -4.01 6.51
C LEU A 78 5.21 -3.27 7.04
N ALA A 79 6.13 -3.98 7.69
CA ALA A 79 7.32 -3.36 8.27
C ALA A 79 8.21 -2.72 7.18
N ALA A 80 8.91 -1.63 7.52
CA ALA A 80 9.94 -1.07 6.65
C ALA A 80 10.99 -2.12 6.27
N GLY A 81 11.46 -2.08 5.03
CA GLY A 81 12.30 -3.11 4.41
C GLY A 81 11.54 -4.29 3.83
N THR A 82 10.21 -4.38 3.99
CA THR A 82 9.40 -5.45 3.38
C THR A 82 9.30 -5.22 1.87
N ALA A 83 9.75 -6.20 1.08
CA ALA A 83 9.53 -6.23 -0.37
C ALA A 83 8.07 -6.56 -0.69
N VAL A 84 7.48 -5.82 -1.62
CA VAL A 84 6.07 -5.95 -2.02
C VAL A 84 5.90 -5.97 -3.52
N THR A 85 4.84 -6.63 -3.98
CA THR A 85 4.25 -6.46 -5.30
C THR A 85 2.99 -5.62 -5.15
N GLY A 86 2.95 -4.43 -5.75
CA GLY A 86 1.77 -3.59 -5.81
C GLY A 86 0.90 -3.90 -7.02
N ARG A 87 -0.41 -3.82 -6.83
CA ARG A 87 -1.44 -3.95 -7.86
C ARG A 87 -2.39 -2.76 -7.77
N VAL A 88 -2.46 -1.96 -8.82
CA VAL A 88 -3.37 -0.81 -8.90
C VAL A 88 -4.66 -1.22 -9.59
N ASP A 89 -5.80 -0.95 -8.96
CA ASP A 89 -7.11 -1.21 -9.54
C ASP A 89 -7.40 -0.13 -10.60
N THR A 90 -7.48 -0.52 -11.87
CA THR A 90 -8.03 0.36 -12.91
C THR A 90 -9.56 0.39 -12.80
N VAL A 91 -10.10 1.59 -12.58
CA VAL A 91 -11.53 1.93 -12.74
C VAL A 91 -11.92 2.04 -14.21
#